data_AF-A0A3Q3IJA5-F1
#
_entry.id   AF-A0A3Q3IJA5-F1
#
_cell.length_a   1.000
_cell.length_b   1.000
_cell.length_c   1.000
_cell.angle_alpha   90.00
_cell.angle_beta   90.00
_cell.angle_gamma   90.00
#
_symmetry.space_group_name_H-M   'P 1'
#
loop_
_entity.id
_entity.type
_entity.pdbx_description
1 polymer ?
#
loop_
_entity_poly.entity_id
_entity_poly.type
_entity_poly.pdbx_seq_one_letter_code
_entity_poly.pdbx_strand_id
1 'polypeptide(L)'
;MSTSGGRRLKQWLMEQIQSAQYSGLQWEDESRTMFRIPWKHAGKQDYNQEVDASIFKAWAVFKGKFKEGDKAEPATWKTRLRCALNKSPDFEEVTERSQLDISEPYKVYRIVPEEEQKPGLGKWAHNIAPCLVNLRGML
;
A
#
# COMPACT_ATOMS: atom_id res chain seq x y z
N MET A 1 8.62 -20.12 16.25
CA MET A 1 8.93 -19.94 14.81
C MET A 1 7.63 -20.12 14.03
N SER A 2 6.91 -19.03 13.73
CA SER A 2 5.54 -19.10 13.22
C SER A 2 5.49 -19.18 11.69
N THR A 3 5.15 -20.38 11.25
CA THR A 3 4.87 -20.90 9.90
C THR A 3 4.48 -19.86 8.84
N SER A 4 5.26 -19.83 7.76
CA SER A 4 5.13 -18.98 6.57
C SER A 4 4.06 -19.47 5.58
N GLY A 5 2.98 -20.08 6.08
CA GLY A 5 1.86 -20.58 5.28
C GLY A 5 0.83 -19.49 5.04
N GLY A 6 1.04 -18.68 4.00
CA GLY A 6 -0.01 -17.83 3.42
C GLY A 6 -0.60 -16.74 4.32
N ARG A 7 0.21 -15.96 5.07
CA ARG A 7 -0.38 -14.82 5.81
C ARG A 7 -1.05 -13.85 4.82
N ARG A 8 -2.27 -13.45 5.16
CA ARG A 8 -3.10 -12.51 4.38
C ARG A 8 -2.51 -11.09 4.47
N LEU A 9 -2.80 -10.26 3.47
CA LEU A 9 -2.32 -8.86 3.41
C LEU A 9 -2.63 -8.09 4.70
N LYS A 10 -3.85 -8.26 5.23
CA LYS A 10 -4.31 -7.65 6.50
C LYS A 10 -3.33 -7.86 7.64
N GLN A 11 -3.08 -9.12 8.00
CA GLN A 11 -2.21 -9.46 9.13
C GLN A 11 -0.79 -8.94 8.91
N TRP A 12 -0.22 -9.15 7.71
CA TRP A 12 1.12 -8.69 7.42
C TRP A 12 1.26 -7.17 7.55
N LEU A 13 0.30 -6.41 7.04
CA LEU A 13 0.34 -4.94 7.06
C LEU A 13 0.19 -4.40 8.49
N MET A 14 -0.69 -5.00 9.31
CA MET A 14 -0.82 -4.65 10.72
C MET A 14 0.50 -4.84 11.49
N GLU A 15 1.18 -5.97 11.25
CA GLU A 15 2.52 -6.22 11.82
C GLU A 15 3.52 -5.14 11.39
N GLN A 16 3.48 -4.69 10.13
CA GLN A 16 4.38 -3.64 9.62
C GLN A 16 4.08 -2.25 10.19
N ILE A 17 2.80 -1.92 10.43
CA ILE A 17 2.42 -0.66 11.07
C ILE A 17 2.88 -0.68 12.54
N GLN A 18 2.67 -1.80 13.24
CA GLN A 18 3.04 -1.93 14.64
C GLN A 18 4.55 -1.97 14.88
N SER A 19 5.34 -2.43 13.91
CA SER A 19 6.80 -2.42 14.02
C SER A 19 7.41 -1.02 13.96
N ALA A 20 6.65 -0.02 13.48
CA ALA A 20 7.06 1.37 13.30
C ALA A 20 8.39 1.53 12.55
N GLN A 21 8.73 0.57 11.68
CA GLN A 21 10.00 0.56 10.93
C GLN A 21 9.96 1.44 9.67
N TYR A 22 8.77 1.77 9.18
CA TYR A 22 8.59 2.47 7.91
C TYR A 22 8.08 3.88 8.17
N SER A 23 8.87 4.89 7.80
CA SER A 23 8.50 6.29 8.00
C SER A 23 7.17 6.60 7.32
N GLY A 24 6.28 7.29 8.03
CA GLY A 24 4.95 7.65 7.54
C GLY A 24 3.91 6.53 7.56
N LEU A 25 4.29 5.26 7.75
CA LEU A 25 3.35 4.15 7.95
C LEU A 25 2.94 4.06 9.42
N GLN A 26 1.72 4.48 9.75
CA GLN A 26 1.25 4.51 11.14
C GLN A 26 -0.27 4.41 11.24
N TRP A 27 -0.75 4.11 12.44
CA TRP A 27 -2.17 4.23 12.80
C TRP A 27 -2.57 5.71 12.85
N GLU A 28 -3.78 6.00 12.36
CA GLU A 28 -4.42 7.31 12.41
C GLU A 28 -5.36 7.44 13.61
N ASP A 29 -5.78 6.31 14.19
CA ASP A 29 -6.68 6.22 15.33
C ASP A 29 -6.15 5.26 16.41
N GLU A 30 -6.51 5.52 17.67
CA GLU A 30 -6.14 4.66 18.80
C GLU A 30 -6.80 3.29 18.73
N SER A 31 -7.97 3.20 18.11
CA SER A 31 -8.69 1.94 17.87
C SER A 31 -8.05 1.05 16.79
N ARG A 32 -6.96 1.52 16.13
CA ARG A 32 -6.22 0.76 15.11
C ARG A 32 -7.12 0.23 13.99
N THR A 33 -8.04 1.05 13.54
CA THR A 33 -8.97 0.75 12.44
C THR A 33 -8.61 1.49 11.17
N MET A 34 -7.81 2.55 11.26
CA MET A 34 -7.36 3.39 10.15
C MET A 34 -5.86 3.60 10.23
N PHE A 35 -5.20 3.49 9.09
CA PHE A 35 -3.77 3.71 8.97
C PHE A 35 -3.48 4.50 7.71
N ARG A 36 -2.32 5.14 7.69
CA ARG A 36 -1.81 5.84 6.50
C ARG A 36 -0.59 5.14 5.92
N ILE A 37 -0.45 5.20 4.60
CA ILE A 37 0.72 4.72 3.85
C ILE A 37 1.35 5.92 3.13
N PRO A 38 2.68 6.13 3.22
CA PRO A 38 3.38 7.15 2.43
C PRO A 38 3.22 6.86 0.93
N TRP A 39 2.91 7.89 0.14
CA TRP A 39 2.55 7.75 -1.27
C TRP A 39 3.38 8.59 -2.23
N LYS A 40 4.60 8.99 -1.83
CA LYS A 40 5.51 9.83 -2.61
C LYS A 40 5.68 9.35 -4.06
N HIS A 41 5.73 10.31 -4.97
CA HIS A 41 5.89 10.05 -6.40
C HIS A 41 7.37 9.89 -6.73
N ALA A 42 7.72 8.82 -7.45
CA ALA A 42 9.09 8.50 -7.83
C ALA A 42 9.75 9.55 -8.76
N GLY A 43 8.96 10.43 -9.38
CA GLY A 43 9.47 11.52 -10.21
C GLY A 43 9.86 12.78 -9.43
N LYS A 44 9.63 12.84 -8.11
CA LYS A 44 10.06 13.98 -7.28
C LYS A 44 11.56 13.92 -7.06
N GLN A 45 12.24 15.07 -7.11
CA GLN A 45 13.71 15.16 -6.96
C GLN A 45 14.19 14.64 -5.60
N ASP A 46 13.38 14.80 -4.56
CA ASP A 46 13.61 14.37 -3.19
C ASP A 46 13.07 12.95 -2.90
N TYR A 47 12.79 12.17 -3.93
CA TYR A 47 12.39 10.76 -3.79
C TYR A 47 13.61 9.90 -3.44
N ASN A 48 13.56 9.27 -2.27
CA ASN A 48 14.55 8.29 -1.84
C ASN A 48 13.96 6.89 -1.97
N GLN A 49 14.43 6.13 -2.95
CA GLN A 49 13.97 4.75 -3.18
C GLN A 49 14.07 3.86 -1.93
N GLU A 50 15.12 3.98 -1.13
CA GLU A 50 15.32 3.11 0.03
C GLU A 50 14.29 3.37 1.12
N VAL A 51 13.89 4.63 1.29
CA VAL A 51 12.94 5.08 2.30
C VAL A 51 11.51 5.02 1.77
N ASP A 52 11.24 5.69 0.65
CA ASP A 52 9.90 5.82 0.06
C ASP A 52 9.40 4.51 -0.57
N ALA A 53 10.30 3.62 -1.01
CA ALA A 53 9.93 2.31 -1.52
C ALA A 53 9.96 1.19 -0.47
N SER A 54 10.38 1.49 0.77
CA SER A 54 10.68 0.50 1.80
C SER A 54 9.54 -0.49 2.08
N ILE A 55 8.32 0.01 2.38
CA ILE A 55 7.16 -0.84 2.66
C ILE A 55 6.72 -1.64 1.42
N PHE A 56 6.83 -1.04 0.23
CA PHE A 56 6.51 -1.71 -1.02
C PHE A 56 7.50 -2.84 -1.33
N LYS A 57 8.80 -2.60 -1.10
CA LYS A 57 9.87 -3.58 -1.20
C LYS A 57 9.64 -4.72 -0.20
N ALA A 58 9.32 -4.41 1.05
CA ALA A 58 9.04 -5.40 2.09
C ALA A 58 7.87 -6.31 1.70
N TRP A 59 6.81 -5.76 1.09
CA TRP A 59 5.70 -6.58 0.55
C TRP A 59 6.17 -7.52 -0.56
N ALA A 60 7.02 -7.04 -1.48
CA ALA A 60 7.55 -7.86 -2.55
C ALA A 60 8.42 -9.02 -2.02
N VAL A 61 9.26 -8.75 -1.01
CA VAL A 61 10.04 -9.77 -0.28
C VAL A 61 9.11 -10.76 0.40
N PHE A 62 8.10 -10.27 1.13
CA PHE A 62 7.14 -11.10 1.85
C PHE A 62 6.37 -12.05 0.93
N LYS A 63 6.02 -11.60 -0.28
CA LYS A 63 5.36 -12.44 -1.31
C LYS A 63 6.34 -13.33 -2.08
N GLY A 64 7.63 -13.31 -1.76
CA GLY A 64 8.68 -14.08 -2.44
C GLY A 64 8.89 -13.63 -3.89
N LYS A 65 8.51 -12.40 -4.23
CA LYS A 65 8.60 -11.84 -5.58
C LYS A 65 9.81 -10.93 -5.80
N PHE A 66 10.67 -10.82 -4.79
CA PHE A 66 11.94 -10.10 -4.82
C PHE A 66 12.89 -10.75 -3.81
N LYS A 67 14.15 -10.92 -4.18
CA LYS A 67 15.24 -11.39 -3.31
C LYS A 67 16.40 -10.39 -3.34
N GLU A 68 17.23 -10.39 -2.30
CA GLU A 68 18.46 -9.59 -2.30
C GLU A 68 19.37 -10.03 -3.45
N GLY A 69 19.79 -9.07 -4.27
CA GLY A 69 20.52 -9.30 -5.51
C GLY A 69 19.68 -9.17 -6.79
N ASP A 70 18.34 -9.23 -6.68
CA ASP A 70 17.46 -8.92 -7.81
C ASP A 70 17.51 -7.42 -8.15
N LYS A 71 17.25 -7.09 -9.41
CA LYS A 71 17.10 -5.69 -9.85
C LYS A 71 15.96 -5.03 -9.08
N ALA A 72 16.24 -3.89 -8.45
CA ALA A 72 15.24 -3.10 -7.75
C ALA A 72 14.24 -2.48 -8.74
N GLU A 73 12.94 -2.71 -8.50
CA GLU A 73 11.85 -2.17 -9.33
C GLU A 73 10.75 -1.53 -8.46
N PRO A 74 10.98 -0.32 -7.92
CA PRO A 74 10.05 0.34 -6.99
C PRO A 74 8.65 0.53 -7.56
N ALA A 75 8.54 0.87 -8.84
CA ALA A 75 7.26 1.03 -9.53
C ALA A 75 6.45 -0.27 -9.56
N THR A 76 7.12 -1.41 -9.78
CA THR A 76 6.51 -2.75 -9.75
C THR A 76 6.04 -3.10 -8.35
N TRP A 77 6.85 -2.81 -7.33
CA TRP A 77 6.50 -3.06 -5.93
C TRP A 77 5.28 -2.24 -5.48
N LYS A 78 5.29 -0.92 -5.76
CA LYS A 78 4.17 -0.01 -5.45
C LYS A 78 2.88 -0.46 -6.13
N THR A 79 2.96 -0.84 -7.41
CA THR A 79 1.81 -1.35 -8.16
C THR A 79 1.22 -2.61 -7.55
N ARG A 80 2.07 -3.56 -7.13
CA ARG A 80 1.62 -4.82 -6.53
C ARG A 80 0.90 -4.62 -5.20
N LEU A 81 1.44 -3.79 -4.31
CA LEU A 81 0.78 -3.52 -3.03
C LEU A 81 -0.55 -2.77 -3.24
N ARG A 82 -0.57 -1.75 -4.11
CA ARG A 82 -1.80 -1.03 -4.49
C ARG A 82 -2.89 -1.98 -4.96
N CYS A 83 -2.55 -2.89 -5.89
CA CYS A 83 -3.51 -3.86 -6.40
C CYS A 83 -3.99 -4.83 -5.31
N ALA A 84 -3.13 -5.21 -4.37
CA ALA A 84 -3.50 -6.08 -3.26
C ALA A 84 -4.46 -5.37 -2.29
N LEU A 85 -4.22 -4.10 -1.95
CA LEU A 85 -5.11 -3.27 -1.14
C LEU A 85 -6.47 -3.10 -1.82
N ASN A 86 -6.48 -2.70 -3.10
CA ASN A 86 -7.73 -2.44 -3.83
C ASN A 86 -8.59 -3.69 -4.07
N LYS A 87 -7.96 -4.87 -4.15
CA LYS A 87 -8.68 -6.15 -4.34
C LYS A 87 -9.14 -6.78 -3.03
N SER A 88 -8.56 -6.39 -1.91
CA SER A 88 -8.87 -7.01 -0.62
C SER A 88 -10.15 -6.39 -0.04
N PRO A 89 -11.13 -7.22 0.37
CA PRO A 89 -12.33 -6.72 1.06
C PRO A 89 -12.02 -6.22 2.47
N ASP A 90 -10.83 -6.54 3.00
CA ASP A 90 -10.38 -6.11 4.33
C ASP A 90 -10.05 -4.62 4.38
N PHE A 91 -9.92 -3.95 3.23
CA PHE A 91 -9.44 -2.56 3.17
C PHE A 91 -10.36 -1.67 2.34
N GLU A 92 -10.48 -0.44 2.81
CA GLU A 92 -11.19 0.63 2.13
C GLU A 92 -10.34 1.90 2.12
N GLU A 93 -10.09 2.47 0.94
CA GLU A 93 -9.38 3.75 0.83
C GLU A 93 -10.30 4.88 1.30
N VAL A 94 -9.84 5.68 2.26
CA VAL A 94 -10.53 6.87 2.78
C VAL A 94 -9.92 8.09 2.09
N THR A 95 -10.37 8.36 0.86
CA THR A 95 -9.81 9.42 0.01
C THR A 95 -9.95 10.80 0.63
N GLU A 96 -11.02 11.05 1.38
CA GLU A 96 -11.29 12.32 2.07
C GLU A 96 -10.22 12.67 3.13
N ARG A 97 -9.54 11.65 3.69
CA ARG A 97 -8.47 11.85 4.68
C ARG A 97 -7.07 11.76 4.07
N SER A 98 -6.97 11.36 2.81
CA SER A 98 -5.69 11.22 2.11
C SER A 98 -5.18 12.59 1.67
N GLN A 99 -3.88 12.85 1.85
CA GLN A 99 -3.26 14.11 1.45
C GLN A 99 -2.13 13.84 0.46
N LEU A 100 -2.35 14.22 -0.80
CA LEU A 100 -1.38 14.00 -1.88
C LEU A 100 -0.63 15.28 -2.32
N ASP A 101 -1.11 16.45 -1.91
CA ASP A 101 -0.59 17.77 -2.30
C ASP A 101 0.38 18.40 -1.29
N ILE A 102 0.74 17.65 -0.23
CA ILE A 102 1.69 18.09 0.80
C ILE A 102 3.11 17.56 0.51
N SER A 103 4.10 18.05 1.27
CA SER A 103 5.51 17.64 1.11
C SER A 103 5.71 16.13 1.26
N GLU A 104 5.05 15.53 2.25
CA GLU A 104 5.12 14.10 2.55
C GLU A 104 3.74 13.46 2.31
N PRO A 105 3.39 13.17 1.05
CA PRO A 105 2.05 12.75 0.68
C PRO A 105 1.75 11.34 1.22
N TYR A 106 0.49 11.10 1.60
CA TYR A 106 0.04 9.84 2.15
C TYR A 106 -1.40 9.49 1.73
N LYS A 107 -1.72 8.20 1.78
CA LYS A 107 -3.06 7.66 1.60
C LYS A 107 -3.56 7.01 2.87
N VAL A 108 -4.82 7.24 3.22
CA VAL A 108 -5.47 6.65 4.39
C VAL A 108 -6.33 5.46 3.97
N TYR A 109 -6.21 4.36 4.72
CA TYR A 109 -6.99 3.14 4.53
C TYR A 109 -7.65 2.75 5.85
N ARG A 110 -8.93 2.36 5.78
CA ARG A 110 -9.70 1.75 6.87
C ARG A 110 -9.68 0.23 6.74
N ILE A 111 -9.53 -0.45 7.86
CA ILE A 111 -9.72 -1.89 7.99
C ILE A 111 -11.22 -2.14 8.14
N VAL A 112 -11.79 -2.90 7.21
CA VAL A 112 -13.21 -3.24 7.20
C VAL A 112 -13.45 -4.45 8.12
N PRO A 113 -14.32 -4.35 9.14
CA PRO A 113 -14.72 -5.49 9.98
C PRO A 113 -15.37 -6.60 9.15
N GLU A 114 -15.18 -7.87 9.53
CA GLU A 114 -15.68 -9.02 8.75
C GLU A 114 -17.20 -8.98 8.49
N GLU A 115 -17.96 -8.40 9.41
CA GLU A 115 -19.42 -8.19 9.28
C GLU A 115 -19.80 -7.21 8.15
N GLU A 116 -18.93 -6.23 7.87
CA GLU A 116 -19.10 -5.24 6.80
C GLU A 116 -18.48 -5.71 5.47
N GLN A 117 -17.69 -6.79 5.50
CA GLN A 117 -17.04 -7.35 4.30
C GLN A 117 -18.08 -8.04 3.43
N LYS A 118 -18.67 -7.31 2.48
CA LYS A 118 -19.61 -7.90 1.51
C LYS A 118 -18.88 -8.94 0.65
N PRO A 119 -19.28 -10.23 0.68
CA PRO A 119 -18.73 -11.21 -0.24
C PRO A 119 -19.32 -10.94 -1.63
N GLY A 120 -18.49 -10.53 -2.59
CA GLY A 120 -18.84 -10.65 -4.00
C GLY A 120 -19.16 -9.39 -4.80
N LEU A 121 -19.00 -8.18 -4.27
CA LEU A 121 -18.99 -6.99 -5.13
C LEU A 121 -17.60 -6.36 -5.08
N GLY A 122 -16.69 -6.94 -5.87
CA GLY A 122 -15.47 -6.23 -6.23
C GLY A 122 -15.88 -4.84 -6.74
N LYS A 123 -15.16 -3.79 -6.30
CA LYS A 123 -15.32 -2.38 -6.72
C LYS A 123 -14.96 -2.18 -8.22
N TRP A 124 -15.34 -3.13 -9.08
CA TRP A 124 -15.13 -3.19 -10.53
C TRP A 124 -16.46 -2.93 -11.24
N ALA A 125 -17.01 -1.73 -11.10
CA ALA A 125 -18.13 -1.31 -11.96
C ALA A 125 -18.05 0.14 -12.43
N HIS A 126 -17.18 1.00 -11.88
CA HIS A 126 -16.88 2.28 -12.51
C HIS A 126 -15.38 2.57 -12.44
N ASN A 127 -14.80 2.83 -13.61
CA ASN A 127 -13.38 2.99 -13.92
C ASN A 127 -12.59 1.70 -14.18
N ILE A 128 -12.88 1.06 -15.31
CA ILE A 128 -11.75 0.70 -16.20
C ILE A 128 -11.10 2.02 -16.62
N ALA A 129 -10.21 2.53 -15.77
CA ALA A 129 -9.18 3.46 -16.22
C ALA A 129 -8.02 2.60 -16.74
N PRO A 130 -7.61 2.78 -18.00
CA PRO A 130 -6.47 2.06 -18.54
C PRO A 130 -5.24 2.52 -17.75
N CYS A 131 -4.69 1.70 -16.87
CA CYS A 131 -3.37 1.96 -16.25
C CYS A 131 -2.20 1.82 -17.26
N LEU A 132 -2.44 2.12 -18.54
CA LEU A 132 -1.44 2.39 -19.56
C LEU A 132 -1.44 3.84 -20.04
N VAL A 133 -2.23 4.75 -19.46
CA VAL A 133 -2.15 6.17 -19.83
C VAL A 133 -2.09 7.05 -18.59
N ASN A 134 -0.91 7.16 -18.01
CA ASN A 134 -0.43 8.48 -17.58
C ASN A 134 1.10 8.55 -17.63
N LEU A 135 1.60 8.40 -18.86
CA LEU A 135 2.89 8.93 -19.33
C LEU A 135 2.77 10.41 -19.75
N ARG A 136 1.71 11.11 -19.34
CA ARG A 136 1.40 12.48 -19.78
C ARG A 136 1.20 13.42 -18.58
N GLY A 137 2.24 13.43 -17.76
CA GLY A 137 2.48 14.32 -16.64
C GLY A 137 3.83 14.06 -15.98
N MET A 138 4.75 13.40 -16.73
CA MET A 138 6.14 13.15 -16.36
C MET A 138 7.02 14.26 -16.94
N LEU A 139 6.87 15.46 -16.39
CA LEU A 139 7.91 16.50 -16.35
C LEU A 139 7.91 17.09 -14.94
#